data_AF-A0A9Y2G815-F1
#
_entry.id   AF-A0A9Y2G815-F1
#
_cell.length_a   1.000
_cell.length_b   1.000
_cell.length_c   1.000
_cell.angle_alpha   90.00
_cell.angle_beta   90.00
_cell.angle_gamma   90.00
#
_symmetry.space_group_name_H-M   'P 1'
#
loop_
_entity.id
_entity.type
_entity.pdbx_description
1 polymer ?
#
loop_
_entity_poly.entity_id
_entity_poly.type
_entity_poly.pdbx_seq_one_letter_code
_entity_poly.pdbx_strand_id
1 'polypeptide(L)'
;MGWSDCGTDSQGRPIGYAHPATCDHPGCSEQIDRGLSYACGGMHGEDEVSCERYFCSAHRLNTVLCSGRYHSVCDQCAAELAAEPDWVDDESEGVLRHVLEHQRIG
;
A
#
# COMPACT_ATOMS: atom_id res chain seq x y z
N MET A 1 17.73 -3.05 18.45
CA MET A 1 17.25 -2.26 17.29
C MET A 1 16.26 -3.12 16.54
N GLY A 2 14.98 -3.04 16.89
CA GLY A 2 13.95 -3.89 16.30
C GLY A 2 12.86 -3.00 15.72
N TRP A 3 12.40 -3.34 14.51
CA TRP A 3 11.23 -2.73 13.85
C TRP A 3 9.90 -3.16 14.52
N SER A 4 9.98 -3.63 15.76
CA SER A 4 8.88 -4.18 16.52
C SER A 4 7.95 -3.08 17.02
N ASP A 5 8.50 -1.97 17.51
CA ASP A 5 7.75 -0.78 17.92
C ASP A 5 8.37 0.45 17.26
N CYS A 6 7.65 1.02 16.30
CA CYS A 6 8.11 2.09 15.41
C CYS A 6 7.48 3.45 15.74
N GLY A 7 6.72 3.57 16.83
CA GLY A 7 6.02 4.80 17.22
C GLY A 7 4.56 4.79 16.80
N THR A 8 4.05 5.92 16.32
CA THR A 8 2.64 6.08 15.90
C THR A 8 2.51 6.69 14.51
N ASP A 9 1.47 6.31 13.77
CA ASP A 9 1.11 6.94 12.51
C ASP A 9 0.48 8.33 12.67
N SER A 10 0.09 8.95 11.54
CA SER A 10 -0.59 10.25 11.48
C SER A 10 -1.92 10.30 12.25
N GLN A 11 -2.53 9.14 12.50
CA GLN A 11 -3.78 8.97 13.25
C GLN A 11 -3.54 8.57 14.72
N GLY A 12 -2.28 8.52 15.16
CA GLY A 12 -1.89 8.19 16.53
C GLY A 12 -2.00 6.69 16.85
N ARG A 13 -2.11 5.81 15.86
CA ARG A 13 -2.16 4.35 16.06
C ARG A 13 -0.73 3.81 16.14
N PRO A 14 -0.44 2.86 17.05
CA PRO A 14 0.90 2.32 17.19
C PRO A 14 1.31 1.50 15.96
N ILE A 15 2.55 1.64 15.51
CA ILE A 15 3.08 1.01 14.29
C ILE A 15 4.25 0.07 14.60
N GLY A 16 4.37 -1.02 13.84
CA GLY A 16 5.42 -2.02 14.00
C GLY A 16 4.91 -3.44 14.22
N TYR A 17 5.82 -4.41 14.07
CA TYR A 17 5.51 -5.84 14.11
C TYR A 17 5.04 -6.36 15.48
N ALA A 18 5.22 -5.60 16.57
CA ALA A 18 4.74 -5.98 17.91
C ALA A 18 3.30 -5.55 18.18
N HIS A 19 2.67 -4.81 17.28
CA HIS A 19 1.33 -4.25 17.47
C HIS A 19 0.32 -5.07 16.69
N PRO A 20 -0.40 -6.02 17.33
CA PRO A 20 -1.40 -6.83 16.67
C PRO A 20 -2.56 -5.98 16.17
N ALA A 21 -3.11 -6.37 15.02
CA ALA A 21 -4.26 -5.75 14.40
C ALA A 21 -5.10 -6.79 13.66
N THR A 22 -6.22 -6.35 13.11
CA THR A 22 -7.04 -7.13 12.19
C THR A 22 -7.00 -6.46 10.84
N CYS A 23 -7.07 -7.24 9.76
CA CYS A 23 -7.15 -6.69 8.41
C CYS A 23 -8.27 -5.63 8.32
N ASP A 24 -7.95 -4.47 7.75
CA ASP A 24 -8.89 -3.34 7.60
C ASP A 24 -9.86 -3.52 6.41
N HIS A 25 -9.83 -4.68 5.74
CA HIS A 25 -10.75 -4.98 4.64
C HIS A 25 -12.15 -5.31 5.20
N PRO A 26 -13.23 -4.69 4.70
CA PRO A 26 -14.58 -4.92 5.19
C PRO A 26 -14.98 -6.40 5.12
N GLY A 27 -15.21 -7.01 6.29
CA GLY A 27 -15.62 -8.41 6.39
C GLY A 27 -14.46 -9.42 6.51
N CYS A 28 -13.21 -8.95 6.52
CA CYS A 28 -12.05 -9.79 6.83
C CYS A 28 -11.78 -9.80 8.35
N SER A 29 -11.51 -10.99 8.90
CA SER A 29 -11.15 -11.17 10.33
C SER A 29 -9.72 -11.70 10.52
N GLU A 30 -8.90 -11.71 9.46
CA GLU A 30 -7.53 -12.19 9.50
C GLU A 30 -6.71 -11.37 10.49
N GLN A 31 -6.01 -12.06 11.39
CA GLN A 31 -5.11 -11.42 12.35
C GLN A 31 -3.79 -11.07 11.67
N ILE A 32 -3.36 -9.83 11.87
CA ILE A 32 -2.13 -9.26 11.30
C ILE A 32 -1.38 -8.49 12.38
N ASP A 33 -0.30 -7.82 12.00
CA ASP A 33 0.35 -6.77 12.78
C ASP A 33 0.38 -5.46 11.99
N ARG A 34 0.76 -4.37 12.65
CA ARG A 34 0.95 -3.06 12.00
C ARG A 34 2.36 -2.85 11.45
N GLY A 35 3.01 -3.93 11.01
CA GLY A 35 4.28 -3.91 10.31
C GLY A 35 4.11 -3.60 8.81
N LEU A 36 5.24 -3.28 8.17
CA LEU A 36 5.27 -2.90 6.74
C LEU A 36 4.80 -4.02 5.81
N SER A 37 4.87 -5.28 6.25
CA SER A 37 4.39 -6.43 5.47
C SER A 37 2.87 -6.45 5.27
N TYR A 38 2.14 -5.62 6.01
CA TYR A 38 0.68 -5.48 5.91
C TYR A 38 0.24 -4.05 5.58
N ALA A 39 1.15 -3.08 5.53
CA ALA A 39 0.78 -1.71 5.18
C ALA A 39 0.30 -1.64 3.73
N CYS A 40 -0.77 -0.86 3.49
CA CYS A 40 -1.10 -0.40 2.14
C CYS A 40 -0.05 0.61 1.71
N GLY A 41 0.57 0.40 0.55
CA GLY A 41 1.66 1.24 0.07
C GLY A 41 3.03 0.80 0.58
N GLY A 42 3.82 1.76 1.01
CA GLY A 42 5.19 1.65 1.49
C GLY A 42 5.29 1.90 2.99
N MET A 43 5.95 2.98 3.39
CA MET A 43 6.29 3.25 4.78
C MET A 43 5.06 3.76 5.56
N HIS A 44 4.20 2.85 5.99
CA HIS A 44 3.01 3.13 6.82
C HIS A 44 2.02 4.15 6.23
N GLY A 45 1.97 4.26 4.90
CA GLY A 45 1.04 5.14 4.20
C GLY A 45 1.55 6.56 3.95
N GLU A 46 2.85 6.81 4.10
CA GLU A 46 3.48 8.10 3.77
C GLU A 46 3.61 8.35 2.24
N ASP A 47 3.01 7.51 1.40
CA ASP A 47 3.03 7.67 -0.06
C ASP A 47 1.66 8.08 -0.61
N GLU A 48 1.68 8.67 -1.80
CA GLU A 48 0.49 9.25 -2.46
C GLU A 48 -0.51 8.19 -2.96
N VAL A 49 -0.16 6.89 -2.87
CA VAL A 49 -0.92 5.78 -3.47
C VAL A 49 -1.63 4.90 -2.43
N SER A 50 -1.60 5.28 -1.16
CA SER A 50 -2.09 4.44 -0.07
C SER A 50 -3.07 5.16 0.87
N CYS A 51 -3.77 4.36 1.66
CA CYS A 51 -4.80 4.83 2.60
C CYS A 51 -4.39 4.70 4.07
N GLU A 52 -3.09 4.53 4.36
CA GLU A 52 -2.54 4.36 5.72
C GLU A 52 -3.11 3.16 6.52
N ARG A 53 -3.86 2.27 5.88
CA ARG A 53 -4.48 1.08 6.52
C ARG A 53 -3.62 -0.17 6.34
N TYR A 54 -3.98 -1.22 7.07
CA TYR A 54 -3.26 -2.48 7.08
C TYR A 54 -4.14 -3.64 6.60
N PHE A 55 -3.62 -4.40 5.64
CA PHE A 55 -4.34 -5.45 4.94
C PHE A 55 -3.53 -6.75 4.93
N CYS A 56 -4.22 -7.88 5.09
CA CYS A 56 -3.61 -9.20 4.91
C CYS A 56 -3.16 -9.38 3.45
N SER A 57 -2.28 -10.34 3.19
CA SER A 57 -1.71 -10.59 1.85
C SER A 57 -2.77 -10.77 0.75
N ALA A 58 -3.94 -11.31 1.08
CA ALA A 58 -5.05 -11.48 0.14
C ALA A 58 -5.74 -10.17 -0.26
N HIS A 59 -5.72 -9.14 0.61
CA HIS A 59 -6.36 -7.85 0.34
C HIS A 59 -5.37 -6.76 -0.09
N ARG A 60 -4.07 -7.08 -0.21
CA ARG A 60 -3.02 -6.18 -0.75
C ARG A 60 -2.32 -6.73 -2.00
N LEU A 61 -3.05 -7.46 -2.84
CA LEU A 61 -2.50 -8.18 -3.99
C LEU A 61 -2.10 -7.25 -5.14
N ASN A 62 -2.65 -6.04 -5.19
CA ASN A 62 -2.40 -5.11 -6.29
C ASN A 62 -1.03 -4.48 -6.14
N THR A 63 -0.27 -4.47 -7.24
CA THR A 63 1.05 -3.85 -7.28
C THR A 63 0.98 -2.57 -8.10
N VAL A 64 1.45 -1.48 -7.51
CA VAL A 64 1.55 -0.17 -8.18
C VAL A 64 3.03 0.22 -8.28
N LEU A 65 3.41 0.80 -9.41
CA LEU A 65 4.72 1.43 -9.61
C LEU A 65 4.52 2.95 -9.51
N CYS A 66 5.05 3.53 -8.45
CA CYS A 66 5.01 4.96 -8.21
C CYS A 66 6.41 5.45 -7.85
N SER A 67 6.87 6.54 -8.47
CA SER A 67 8.19 7.14 -8.18
C SER A 67 9.35 6.12 -8.27
N GLY A 68 9.29 5.21 -9.24
CA GLY A 68 10.28 4.15 -9.46
C GLY A 68 10.33 3.05 -8.38
N ARG A 69 9.30 2.92 -7.53
CA ARG A 69 9.20 1.86 -6.50
C ARG A 69 7.91 1.08 -6.63
N TYR A 70 7.98 -0.22 -6.35
CA TYR A 70 6.83 -1.10 -6.28
C TYR A 70 6.21 -1.03 -4.89
N HIS A 71 4.91 -0.77 -4.84
CA HIS A 71 4.11 -0.75 -3.62
C HIS A 71 2.98 -1.76 -3.74
N SER A 72 2.65 -2.44 -2.65
CA SER A 72 1.47 -3.31 -2.58
C SER A 72 0.33 -2.53 -1.96
N VAL A 73 -0.77 -2.38 -2.70
CA VAL A 73 -1.92 -1.58 -2.26
C VAL A 73 -3.18 -2.43 -2.17
N CYS A 74 -4.17 -1.93 -1.43
CA CYS A 74 -5.45 -2.60 -1.32
C CYS A 74 -6.27 -2.54 -2.62
N ASP A 75 -7.32 -3.35 -2.68
CA ASP A 75 -8.32 -3.36 -3.75
C ASP A 75 -8.93 -1.98 -4.01
N GLN A 76 -9.28 -1.26 -2.95
CA GLN A 76 -9.84 0.08 -3.07
C GLN A 76 -8.86 1.08 -3.67
N CYS A 77 -7.63 1.18 -3.13
CA CYS A 77 -6.63 2.10 -3.67
C CYS A 77 -6.27 1.75 -5.11
N ALA A 78 -6.13 0.46 -5.45
CA ALA A 78 -5.90 0.06 -6.83
C ALA A 78 -7.03 0.49 -7.78
N ALA A 79 -8.29 0.34 -7.36
CA ALA A 79 -9.44 0.75 -8.15
C ALA A 79 -9.54 2.28 -8.32
N GLU A 80 -9.21 3.04 -7.26
CA GLU A 80 -9.18 4.51 -7.30
C GLU A 80 -8.09 4.99 -8.27
N LEU A 81 -6.86 4.46 -8.15
CA LEU A 81 -5.75 4.78 -9.05
C LEU A 81 -6.08 4.38 -10.49
N ALA A 82 -6.63 3.18 -10.73
CA ALA A 82 -7.01 2.74 -12.07
C ALA A 82 -8.13 3.57 -12.72
N ALA A 83 -8.92 4.32 -11.92
CA ALA A 83 -9.94 5.24 -12.43
C ALA A 83 -9.36 6.60 -12.82
N GLU A 84 -8.16 6.94 -12.35
CA GLU A 84 -7.48 8.17 -12.69
C GLU A 84 -6.82 8.09 -14.08
N PRO A 85 -6.90 9.16 -14.89
CA PRO A 85 -6.36 9.15 -16.25
C PRO A 85 -4.83 9.10 -16.31
N ASP A 86 -4.17 9.45 -15.21
CA ASP A 86 -2.70 9.48 -15.08
C ASP A 86 -2.12 8.12 -14.66
N TRP A 87 -2.96 7.08 -14.54
CA TRP A 87 -2.54 5.72 -14.24
C TRP A 87 -2.92 4.78 -15.37
N VAL A 88 -2.00 3.90 -15.74
CA VAL A 88 -2.19 2.89 -16.79
C VAL A 88 -1.90 1.52 -16.20
N ASP A 89 -2.82 0.60 -16.44
CA ASP A 89 -2.62 -0.81 -16.16
C ASP A 89 -1.69 -1.42 -17.21
N ASP A 90 -0.47 -1.77 -16.79
CA ASP A 90 0.45 -2.54 -17.61
C ASP A 90 0.16 -4.03 -17.42
N GLU A 91 -0.78 -4.55 -18.20
CA GLU A 91 -1.18 -5.96 -18.19
C GLU A 91 -0.01 -6.93 -18.45
N SER A 92 1.08 -6.47 -19.11
CA SER A 92 2.24 -7.31 -19.41
C SER A 92 3.09 -7.61 -18.17
N GLU A 93 3.07 -6.70 -17.21
CA GLU A 93 3.83 -6.78 -15.96
C GLU A 93 2.90 -6.99 -14.75
N GLY A 94 1.58 -6.82 -14.93
CA GLY A 94 0.56 -6.94 -13.89
C GLY A 94 0.65 -5.81 -12.85
N VAL A 95 1.00 -4.61 -13.30
CA VAL A 95 1.30 -3.46 -12.43
C VAL A 95 0.62 -2.20 -12.94
N LEU A 96 -0.04 -1.48 -12.03
CA LEU A 96 -0.54 -0.13 -12.28
C LEU A 96 0.62 0.87 -12.25
N ARG A 97 0.83 1.62 -13.34
CA ARG A 97 1.95 2.55 -13.49
C ARG A 97 1.45 3.98 -13.67
N HIS A 98 2.17 4.94 -13.09
CA HIS A 98 1.88 6.35 -13.27
C HIS A 98 2.46 6.90 -14.59
N VAL A 99 1.62 7.52 -15.42
CA VAL A 99 1.91 7.98 -16.79
C VAL A 99 2.96 9.10 -16.83
N LEU A 100 3.06 9.93 -15.78
CA LEU A 100 4.07 11.00 -15.74
C LEU A 100 5.51 10.48 -15.72
N GLU A 101 5.75 9.19 -15.45
CA GLU A 101 7.08 8.58 -15.57
C GLU A 101 7.47 8.28 -17.02
N HIS A 102 6.52 8.24 -17.97
CA HIS A 102 6.81 8.04 -19.40
C HIS A 102 7.36 9.29 -20.11
N GLN A 103 7.29 10.48 -19.50
CA GLN A 103 7.71 11.75 -20.15
C GLN A 103 9.15 12.19 -19.83
N ARG A 104 9.96 11.37 -19.16
CA ARG A 104 11.37 11.70 -18.81
C ARG A 104 12.45 10.99 -19.62
N ILE A 105 12.11 10.55 -20.83
CA ILE A 105 13.08 10.19 -21.87
C ILE A 105 12.96 11.20 -23.02
N GLY A 106 13.58 12.36 -22.81
CA GLY A 106 13.78 13.41 -23.81
C GLY A 106 15.12 14.08 -23.58
#